data_AF-A0A527XBK3-F1
#
_entry.id   AF-A0A527XBK3-F1
#
_cell.length_a   1.000
_cell.length_b   1.000
_cell.length_c   1.000
_cell.angle_alpha   90.00
_cell.angle_beta   90.00
_cell.angle_gamma   90.00
#
_symmetry.space_group_name_H-M   'P 1'
#
loop_
_entity.id
_entity.type
_entity.pdbx_description
1 polymer ?
#
loop_
_entity_poly.entity_id
_entity_poly.type
_entity_poly.pdbx_seq_one_letter_code
_entity_poly.pdbx_strand_id
1 'polypeptide(L)' 'PGVDTVITNLADAGEAYNALTLHFGFSEYFGGKGRAPVDAVVHFAALPRIFLRPDNAVFAANVQSTYNV' A
#
# COMPACT_ATOMS: atom_id res chain seq x y z
N PRO A 1 16.55 -0.70 7.52
CA PRO A 1 16.36 -1.58 8.70
C PRO A 1 15.71 -0.79 9.84
N GLY A 2 14.72 -1.37 10.55
CA GLY A 2 14.03 -0.68 11.66
C GLY A 2 12.77 0.10 11.27
N VAL A 3 12.20 -0.16 10.10
CA VAL A 3 10.87 0.34 9.70
C VAL A 3 9.94 -0.87 9.64
N ASP A 4 8.82 -0.79 10.37
CA ASP A 4 7.78 -1.82 10.31
C ASP A 4 7.21 -1.91 8.89
N THR A 5 7.03 -3.13 8.39
CA THR A 5 6.63 -3.37 6.99
C THR A 5 5.44 -4.30 6.95
N VAL A 6 4.43 -3.91 6.17
CA VAL A 6 3.31 -4.77 5.77
C VAL A 6 3.43 -5.09 4.27
N ILE A 7 3.16 -6.35 3.91
CA ILE A 7 3.11 -6.76 2.50
C ILE A 7 1.69 -6.50 2.00
N THR A 8 1.57 -5.77 0.89
CA THR A 8 0.27 -5.28 0.39
C THR A 8 0.25 -5.27 -1.13
N ASN A 9 -0.80 -5.82 -1.72
CA ASN A 9 -1.13 -5.65 -3.13
C ASN A 9 -1.99 -4.41 -3.34
N LEU A 10 -1.40 -3.32 -3.86
CA LEU A 10 -2.11 -2.07 -4.07
C LEU A 10 -3.18 -2.12 -5.17
N ALA A 11 -3.19 -3.15 -6.03
CA ALA A 11 -4.29 -3.35 -6.97
C ALA A 11 -5.57 -3.90 -6.28
N ASP A 12 -5.46 -4.43 -5.06
CA ASP A 12 -6.60 -4.82 -4.23
C ASP A 12 -6.97 -3.68 -3.27
N ALA A 13 -8.21 -3.19 -3.39
CA ALA A 13 -8.67 -2.06 -2.59
C ALA A 13 -8.78 -2.39 -1.09
N GLY A 14 -9.10 -3.65 -0.74
CA GLY A 14 -9.21 -4.08 0.64
C GLY A 14 -7.84 -4.15 1.32
N GLU A 15 -6.84 -4.67 0.62
CA GLU A 15 -5.47 -4.68 1.12
C GLU A 15 -4.90 -3.26 1.25
N ALA A 16 -5.09 -2.38 0.25
CA ALA A 16 -4.63 -0.99 0.32
C ALA A 16 -5.28 -0.24 1.49
N TYR A 17 -6.60 -0.35 1.65
CA TYR A 17 -7.32 0.27 2.76
C TYR A 17 -6.81 -0.23 4.11
N ASN A 18 -6.61 -1.54 4.26
CA ASN A 18 -6.10 -2.12 5.50
C ASN A 18 -4.69 -1.59 5.81
N ALA A 19 -3.80 -1.57 4.81
CA ALA A 19 -2.43 -1.08 4.95
C ALA A 19 -2.34 0.38 5.41
N LEU A 20 -3.29 1.22 5.00
CA LEU A 20 -3.34 2.65 5.38
C LEU A 20 -4.13 2.92 6.68
N THR A 21 -4.82 1.93 7.22
CA THR A 21 -5.69 2.08 8.41
C THR A 21 -5.27 1.24 9.61
N LEU A 22 -4.24 0.39 9.47
CA LEU A 22 -3.59 -0.34 10.56
C LEU A 22 -2.62 0.53 11.37
N HIS A 23 -2.17 0.01 12.52
CA HIS A 23 -1.10 0.63 13.31
C HIS A 23 0.27 0.45 12.63
N PHE A 24 1.08 1.49 12.57
CA PHE A 24 2.38 1.48 11.89
C PHE A 24 3.51 0.86 12.73
N GLY A 25 3.17 0.00 13.69
CA GLY A 25 4.12 -0.73 14.52
C GLY A 25 3.53 -1.26 15.81
N PHE A 26 4.23 -2.20 16.44
CA PHE A 26 3.82 -2.77 17.73
C PHE A 26 3.87 -1.74 18.87
N SER A 27 4.83 -0.81 18.84
CA SER A 27 4.94 0.25 19.84
C SER A 27 3.70 1.15 19.85
N GLU A 28 3.16 1.46 18.67
CA GLU A 28 1.93 2.22 18.51
C GLU A 28 0.72 1.42 19.00
N TYR A 29 0.62 0.14 18.60
CA TYR A 29 -0.47 -0.75 19.00
C TYR A 29 -0.57 -0.93 20.52
N PHE A 30 0.55 -1.27 21.19
CA PHE A 30 0.59 -1.44 22.64
C PHE A 30 0.50 -0.12 23.42
N GLY A 31 0.71 1.02 22.76
CA GLY A 31 0.60 2.35 23.36
C GLY A 31 -0.83 2.76 23.72
N GLY A 32 -1.86 2.09 23.17
CA GLY A 32 -3.27 2.27 23.55
C GLY A 32 -3.90 3.61 23.16
N LYS A 33 -3.20 4.45 22.40
CA LYS A 33 -3.68 5.79 21.97
C LYS A 33 -4.46 5.77 20.65
N GLY A 34 -4.70 4.60 20.07
CA GLY A 34 -5.24 4.46 18.72
C GLY A 34 -4.19 4.75 17.65
N ARG A 35 -4.63 4.80 16.39
CA ARG A 35 -3.73 4.99 15.25
C ARG A 35 -3.28 6.45 15.11
N ALA A 36 -2.00 6.68 14.88
CA ALA A 36 -1.49 8.01 14.52
C ALA A 36 -1.95 8.43 13.10
N PRO A 37 -2.19 9.73 12.83
CA PRO A 37 -2.51 10.20 11.48
C PRO A 37 -1.34 9.93 10.53
N VAL A 38 -1.66 9.74 9.25
CA VAL A 38 -0.64 9.65 8.18
C VAL A 38 -0.37 11.06 7.67
N ASP A 39 0.88 11.50 7.74
CA ASP A 39 1.28 12.83 7.26
C ASP A 39 1.45 12.86 5.73
N ALA A 40 1.98 11.80 5.15
CA ALA A 40 2.21 11.67 3.71
C ALA A 40 2.29 10.21 3.26
N VAL A 41 1.94 9.96 2.00
CA VAL A 41 2.11 8.68 1.33
C VAL A 41 2.96 8.87 0.07
N VAL A 42 3.91 7.97 -0.15
CA VAL A 42 4.70 7.92 -1.38
C VAL A 42 4.50 6.57 -2.05
N HIS A 43 3.88 6.58 -3.24
CA HIS A 43 3.52 5.38 -3.98
C HIS A 43 4.47 5.15 -5.17
N PHE A 44 5.15 4.00 -5.18
CA PHE A 44 6.03 3.57 -6.27
C PHE A 44 5.58 2.26 -6.94
N ALA A 45 4.52 1.62 -6.46
CA ALA A 45 4.16 0.29 -6.94
C ALA A 45 3.48 0.37 -8.30
N ALA A 46 4.10 -0.24 -9.30
CA ALA A 46 3.57 -0.34 -10.65
C ALA A 46 4.24 -1.53 -11.35
N LEU A 47 3.64 -1.98 -12.45
CA LEU A 47 4.31 -2.76 -13.49
C LEU A 47 5.01 -1.76 -14.44
N PRO A 48 6.36 -1.66 -14.41
CA PRO A 48 7.06 -0.48 -14.94
C PRO A 48 7.52 -0.62 -16.40
N ARG A 49 7.31 -1.77 -17.05
CA ARG A 49 7.84 -2.02 -18.40
C ARG A 49 6.94 -2.89 -19.26
N ILE A 50 7.04 -2.66 -20.56
CA ILE A 50 6.46 -3.53 -21.59
C ILE A 50 7.04 -4.94 -21.51
N PHE A 51 6.22 -5.92 -21.92
CA PHE A 51 6.51 -7.36 -21.92
C PHE A 51 6.70 -8.04 -20.55
N LEU A 52 6.54 -7.34 -19.42
CA LEU A 52 6.50 -7.99 -18.10
C LEU A 52 5.17 -8.72 -17.86
N ARG A 53 4.07 -8.12 -18.35
CA ARG A 53 2.70 -8.65 -18.31
C ARG A 53 1.95 -8.17 -19.57
N PRO A 54 0.86 -8.85 -19.99
CA PRO A 54 -0.01 -8.36 -21.06
C PRO A 54 -0.56 -6.96 -20.77
N ASP A 55 -0.81 -6.16 -21.80
CA ASP A 55 -1.17 -4.74 -21.68
C ASP A 55 -2.42 -4.51 -20.81
N ASN A 56 -3.44 -5.36 -20.92
CA ASN A 56 -4.64 -5.26 -20.11
C ASN A 56 -4.36 -5.43 -18.61
N ALA A 57 -3.40 -6.30 -18.24
CA ALA A 57 -3.01 -6.52 -16.86
C ALA A 57 -2.16 -5.36 -16.32
N VAL A 58 -1.28 -4.77 -17.14
CA VAL A 58 -0.54 -3.55 -16.79
C VAL A 58 -1.48 -2.38 -16.55
N PHE A 59 -2.44 -2.18 -17.46
CA PHE A 59 -3.45 -1.14 -17.34
C PHE A 59 -4.29 -1.33 -16.08
N ALA A 60 -4.88 -2.51 -15.88
CA ALA A 60 -5.73 -2.78 -14.72
C ALA A 60 -4.98 -2.58 -13.40
N ALA A 61 -3.78 -3.17 -13.25
CA ALA A 61 -3.03 -3.10 -12.00
C ALA A 61 -2.55 -1.68 -11.69
N ASN A 62 -1.94 -0.97 -12.65
CA ASN A 62 -1.37 0.36 -12.41
C ASN A 62 -2.46 1.41 -12.19
N VAL A 63 -3.59 1.29 -12.90
CA VAL A 63 -4.73 2.21 -12.70
C VAL A 63 -5.35 1.98 -11.33
N GLN A 64 -5.68 0.73 -10.98
CA GLN A 64 -6.25 0.44 -9.66
C GLN A 64 -5.32 0.85 -8.53
N SER A 65 -4.02 0.54 -8.62
CA SER A 65 -3.06 0.92 -7.58
C SER A 65 -2.94 2.44 -7.40
N THR A 66 -3.08 3.21 -8.47
CA THR A 66 -3.04 4.68 -8.41
C THR A 66 -4.28 5.25 -7.72
N TYR A 67 -5.46 4.65 -7.89
CA TYR A 67 -6.71 5.14 -7.28
C TYR A 67 -6.96 4.61 -5.87
N ASN A 68 -6.35 3.48 -5.51
CA ASN A 68 -6.49 2.89 -4.18
C ASN A 68 -5.63 3.59 -3.10
N VAL A 69 -4.68 4.44 -3.52
CA VAL A 69 -3.79 5.23 -2.65
C VAL A 69 -4.22 6.69 -2.66
#